data_AF-A0AAD6F1A0-F1
#
_entry.id   AF-A0AAD6F1A0-F1
#
_cell.length_a   1.000
_cell.length_b   1.000
_cell.length_c   1.000
_cell.angle_alpha   90.00
_cell.angle_beta   90.00
_cell.angle_gamma   90.00
#
_symmetry.space_group_name_H-M   'P 1'
#
loop_
_entity.id
_entity.type
_entity.pdbx_description
1 polymer ?
#
loop_
_entity_poly.entity_id
_entity_poly.type
_entity_poly.pdbx_seq_one_letter_code
_entity_poly.pdbx_strand_id
1 'polypeptide(L)'
;MSNFPFPNANGPNALLRLVQKPDRGRSLVANRLIKPGEVVLVETPLLVYPSNLRFQHLFCSRCFHQVPGEPLRCPTCKVARFCSRQCLSLSHPRLLCHALPSLISGNVTSPDDLVFLLAAYSLPATSLLQLLSLHSNSRFPDESIQILHSQLSSFIPPQMVPLNFSQETTSSLISKKKTNSLSLITPMETKFDRRGLSGSRAYGIYPWASMINHDCLPNVCRFDYVDDRDRENNTDAIFRAFHQIKEGSEICISYVGVRRLYRDRQRSLMKDYGFKCKCDRCKIESKWKESQRKLEDEEEEEAGEENEERVAEGEGEELDSDDEDFPHAYFYERYMCDCGGHLAPLPPSDGSVSDMMECSCCGDVGIDTSISEDPNNF
;
A
#
# COMPACT_ATOMS: atom_id res chain seq x y z
N MET A 1 -4.39 -20.86 -21.93
CA MET A 1 -3.33 -19.84 -22.02
C MET A 1 -4.02 -18.49 -22.14
N SER A 2 -4.18 -17.77 -21.02
CA SER A 2 -4.94 -16.52 -20.98
C SER A 2 -4.09 -15.38 -21.54
N ASN A 3 -4.55 -14.75 -22.62
CA ASN A 3 -4.00 -13.50 -23.15
C ASN A 3 -4.21 -12.40 -22.10
N PHE A 4 -3.14 -12.04 -21.39
CA PHE A 4 -3.16 -10.98 -20.39
C PHE A 4 -3.09 -9.59 -21.04
N PRO A 5 -3.74 -8.56 -20.48
CA PRO A 5 -3.67 -7.19 -20.99
C PRO A 5 -2.33 -6.49 -20.70
N PHE A 6 -1.33 -7.19 -20.15
CA PHE A 6 0.02 -6.68 -19.98
C PHE A 6 0.86 -7.14 -21.19
N PRO A 7 1.29 -6.23 -22.08
CA PRO A 7 1.95 -6.60 -23.32
C PRO A 7 3.34 -7.24 -23.16
N ASN A 8 3.87 -7.34 -21.93
CA ASN A 8 5.16 -7.95 -21.65
C ASN A 8 5.12 -8.75 -20.34
N ALA A 9 5.58 -10.01 -20.37
CA ALA A 9 5.78 -10.82 -19.15
C ALA A 9 6.98 -10.34 -18.31
N ASN A 10 7.85 -9.55 -18.92
CA ASN A 10 8.90 -8.81 -18.24
C ASN A 10 8.33 -7.47 -17.74
N GLY A 11 8.58 -7.15 -16.48
CA GLY A 11 8.19 -5.89 -15.86
C GLY A 11 8.85 -4.67 -16.53
N PRO A 12 8.46 -3.45 -16.12
CA PRO A 12 9.14 -2.25 -16.58
C PRO A 12 10.65 -2.40 -16.29
N ASN A 13 11.48 -2.30 -17.33
CA ASN A 13 12.95 -2.44 -17.31
C ASN A 13 13.54 -3.87 -17.25
N ALA A 14 12.74 -4.94 -17.45
CA ALA A 14 13.22 -6.33 -17.49
C ALA A 14 13.96 -6.85 -16.24
N LEU A 15 13.99 -6.06 -15.16
CA LEU A 15 14.52 -6.43 -13.84
C LEU A 15 13.60 -7.45 -13.14
N LEU A 16 12.30 -7.39 -13.44
CA LEU A 16 11.28 -8.25 -12.86
C LEU A 16 10.65 -9.15 -13.94
N ARG A 17 10.28 -10.36 -13.53
CA ARG A 17 9.53 -11.30 -14.36
C ARG A 17 8.25 -11.73 -13.65
N LEU A 18 7.14 -11.72 -14.36
CA LEU A 18 5.86 -12.23 -13.85
C LEU A 18 5.83 -13.76 -13.96
N VAL A 19 5.52 -14.43 -12.85
CA VAL A 19 5.37 -15.89 -12.79
C VAL A 19 4.06 -16.26 -12.09
N GLN A 20 3.64 -17.51 -12.28
CA GLN A 20 2.52 -18.10 -11.54
C GLN A 20 3.07 -19.07 -10.48
N LYS A 21 2.76 -18.83 -9.22
CA LYS A 21 3.08 -19.71 -8.09
C LYS A 21 1.83 -20.46 -7.63
N PRO A 22 1.92 -21.77 -7.31
CA PRO A 22 0.76 -22.60 -6.96
C PRO A 22 -0.07 -22.07 -5.77
N ASP A 23 0.58 -21.49 -4.77
CA ASP A 23 -0.02 -21.04 -3.51
C ASP A 23 -0.15 -19.51 -3.39
N ARG A 24 0.52 -18.76 -4.26
CA ARG A 24 0.60 -17.28 -4.21
C ARG A 24 0.01 -16.60 -5.43
N GLY A 25 -0.45 -17.36 -6.42
CA GLY A 25 -1.07 -16.80 -7.61
C GLY A 25 -0.03 -16.15 -8.53
N ARG A 26 -0.33 -14.95 -9.04
CA ARG A 26 0.63 -14.15 -9.80
C ARG A 26 1.69 -13.58 -8.85
N SER A 27 2.95 -13.63 -9.24
CA SER A 27 4.07 -13.17 -8.42
C SER A 27 5.12 -12.51 -9.29
N LEU A 28 5.74 -11.43 -8.80
CA LEU A 28 6.94 -10.87 -9.41
C LEU A 28 8.18 -11.52 -8.80
N VAL A 29 9.12 -11.94 -9.65
CA VAL A 29 10.43 -12.45 -9.24
C VAL A 29 11.53 -11.62 -9.86
N ALA A 30 12.68 -11.58 -9.17
CA ALA A 30 13.89 -10.97 -9.69
C ALA A 30 14.36 -11.73 -10.95
N ASN A 31 14.64 -11.01 -12.02
CA ASN A 31 15.15 -11.57 -13.29
C ASN A 31 16.69 -11.54 -13.37
N ARG A 32 17.34 -11.00 -12.34
CA ARG A 32 18.78 -11.03 -12.07
C ARG A 32 19.03 -10.77 -10.58
N LEU A 33 20.30 -10.78 -10.17
CA LEU A 33 20.70 -10.25 -8.87
C LEU A 33 20.31 -8.76 -8.74
N ILE A 34 19.71 -8.39 -7.62
CA ILE A 34 19.35 -7.01 -7.25
C ILE A 34 20.18 -6.62 -6.03
N LYS A 35 20.81 -5.45 -6.07
CA LYS A 35 21.65 -4.92 -4.98
C LYS A 35 20.81 -4.25 -3.89
N PRO A 36 21.32 -4.15 -2.65
CA PRO A 36 20.71 -3.28 -1.62
C PRO A 36 20.51 -1.85 -2.14
N GLY A 37 19.38 -1.23 -1.81
CA GLY A 37 19.01 0.13 -2.23
C GLY A 37 18.56 0.28 -3.69
N GLU A 38 18.76 -0.75 -4.52
CA GLU A 38 18.42 -0.70 -5.93
C GLU A 38 16.91 -0.53 -6.13
N VAL A 39 16.53 0.37 -7.04
CA VAL A 39 15.14 0.62 -7.41
C VAL A 39 14.65 -0.52 -8.30
N VAL A 40 13.74 -1.35 -7.78
CA VAL A 40 13.22 -2.53 -8.47
C VAL A 40 12.03 -2.23 -9.38
N LEU A 41 11.23 -1.21 -9.02
CA LEU A 41 10.03 -0.81 -9.73
C LEU A 41 9.77 0.68 -9.49
N VAL A 42 9.55 1.42 -10.57
CA VAL A 42 8.90 2.74 -10.55
C VAL A 42 7.63 2.61 -11.36
N GLU A 43 6.49 2.93 -10.79
CA GLU A 43 5.21 2.81 -11.47
C GLU A 43 4.32 4.03 -11.26
N THR A 44 3.86 4.61 -12.36
CA THR A 44 2.79 5.60 -12.39
C THR A 44 1.43 4.92 -12.26
N PRO A 45 0.50 5.42 -11.43
CA PRO A 45 -0.76 4.74 -11.19
C PRO A 45 -1.64 4.74 -12.45
N LEU A 46 -2.33 3.63 -12.67
CA LEU A 46 -3.39 3.52 -13.66
C LEU A 46 -4.55 4.45 -13.34
N LEU A 47 -4.83 4.61 -12.05
CA LEU A 47 -5.88 5.46 -11.50
C LEU A 47 -5.41 5.98 -10.15
N VAL A 48 -5.61 7.28 -9.90
CA VAL A 48 -5.43 7.92 -8.60
C VAL A 48 -6.67 8.72 -8.24
N TYR A 49 -7.10 8.66 -6.97
CA TYR A 49 -8.30 9.33 -6.48
C TYR A 49 -8.10 9.85 -5.05
N PRO A 50 -8.75 10.97 -4.67
CA PRO A 50 -8.58 11.54 -3.34
C PRO A 50 -9.10 10.58 -2.27
N SER A 51 -8.38 10.49 -1.17
CA SER A 51 -8.78 9.69 -0.01
C SER A 51 -9.93 10.33 0.77
N ASN A 52 -10.08 11.66 0.65
CA ASN A 52 -11.09 12.42 1.35
C ASN A 52 -11.45 13.68 0.57
N LEU A 53 -12.72 13.76 0.15
CA LEU A 53 -13.24 14.90 -0.61
C LEU A 53 -13.23 16.23 0.17
N ARG A 54 -13.22 16.21 1.51
CA ARG A 54 -13.18 17.44 2.33
C ARG A 54 -11.87 18.20 2.13
N PHE A 55 -10.78 17.48 1.94
CA PHE A 55 -9.43 18.04 1.86
C PHE A 55 -8.90 18.14 0.43
N GLN A 56 -9.66 17.70 -0.57
CA GLN A 56 -9.27 17.76 -1.99
C GLN A 56 -8.90 19.18 -2.45
N HIS A 57 -9.40 20.22 -1.77
CA HIS A 57 -9.13 21.61 -2.11
C HIS A 57 -7.68 22.04 -1.86
N LEU A 58 -6.95 21.27 -1.05
CA LEU A 58 -5.55 21.54 -0.68
C LEU A 58 -4.56 20.96 -1.71
N PHE A 59 -5.03 20.07 -2.58
CA PHE A 59 -4.20 19.30 -3.50
C PHE A 59 -4.64 19.50 -4.95
N CYS A 60 -3.69 19.33 -5.88
CA CYS A 60 -4.00 19.35 -7.29
C CYS A 60 -4.84 18.11 -7.64
N SER A 61 -5.98 18.32 -8.28
CA SER A 61 -6.89 17.27 -8.74
C SER A 61 -6.33 16.37 -9.85
N ARG A 62 -5.11 16.67 -10.35
CA ARG A 62 -4.37 15.84 -11.31
C ARG A 62 -3.18 15.14 -10.68
N CYS A 63 -2.20 15.89 -10.21
CA CYS A 63 -0.93 15.34 -9.72
C CYS A 63 -0.87 15.18 -8.20
N PHE A 64 -1.89 15.60 -7.45
CA PHE A 64 -1.94 15.51 -5.98
C PHE A 64 -0.82 16.25 -5.23
N HIS A 65 -0.04 17.07 -5.92
CA HIS A 65 0.82 18.05 -5.27
C HIS A 65 -0.02 19.01 -4.43
N GLN A 66 0.53 19.46 -3.31
CA GLN A 66 -0.03 20.58 -2.59
C GLN A 66 -0.06 21.81 -3.50
N VAL A 67 -1.19 22.53 -3.50
CA VAL A 67 -1.33 23.76 -4.28
C VAL A 67 -1.13 24.96 -3.35
N PRO A 68 0.00 25.69 -3.47
CA PRO A 68 0.17 26.94 -2.74
C PRO A 68 -0.62 28.08 -3.41
N GLY A 69 -1.12 29.02 -2.62
CA GLY A 69 -1.73 30.25 -3.13
C GLY A 69 -3.08 30.04 -3.84
N GLU A 70 -3.27 30.72 -4.97
CA GLU A 70 -4.51 30.67 -5.76
C GLU A 70 -4.45 29.60 -6.86
N PRO A 71 -5.11 28.44 -6.69
CA PRO A 71 -5.12 27.37 -7.67
C PRO A 71 -5.91 27.75 -8.93
N LEU A 72 -5.48 27.25 -10.09
CA LEU A 72 -6.31 27.24 -11.30
C LEU A 72 -7.53 26.35 -11.05
N ARG A 73 -8.71 26.77 -11.48
CA ARG A 73 -9.96 26.00 -11.32
C ARG A 73 -10.38 25.35 -12.62
N CYS A 74 -10.96 24.15 -12.51
CA CYS A 74 -11.60 23.50 -13.65
C CYS A 74 -12.68 24.43 -14.24
N PRO A 75 -12.66 24.74 -15.55
CA PRO A 75 -13.64 25.61 -16.17
C PRO A 75 -15.05 25.01 -16.16
N THR A 76 -15.17 23.68 -16.07
CA THR A 76 -16.43 22.94 -16.09
C THR A 76 -17.08 22.87 -14.71
N CYS A 77 -16.45 22.18 -13.75
CA CYS A 77 -17.06 21.93 -12.44
C CYS A 77 -16.82 23.06 -11.43
N LYS A 78 -15.87 23.97 -11.70
CA LYS A 78 -15.42 25.06 -10.79
C LYS A 78 -14.86 24.61 -9.43
N VAL A 79 -14.86 23.31 -9.14
CA VAL A 79 -14.46 22.72 -7.85
C VAL A 79 -13.03 22.18 -7.88
N ALA A 80 -12.68 21.41 -8.92
CA ALA A 80 -11.35 20.83 -9.05
C ALA A 80 -10.28 21.92 -9.25
N ARG A 81 -9.10 21.68 -8.68
CA ARG A 81 -8.00 22.65 -8.55
C ARG A 81 -6.73 22.11 -9.17
N PHE A 82 -5.92 22.99 -9.77
CA PHE A 82 -4.68 22.60 -10.44
C PHE A 82 -3.53 23.53 -10.06
N CYS A 83 -2.35 22.96 -9.86
CA CYS A 83 -1.13 23.71 -9.52
C CYS A 83 -0.52 24.42 -10.74
N SER A 84 -0.81 23.98 -11.97
CA SER A 84 -0.22 24.52 -13.19
C SER A 84 -1.18 24.40 -14.38
N ARG A 85 -0.93 25.18 -15.44
CA ARG A 85 -1.69 25.10 -16.70
C ARG A 85 -1.55 23.72 -17.36
N GLN A 86 -0.40 23.07 -17.20
CA GLN A 86 -0.17 21.71 -17.68
C GLN A 86 -1.05 20.68 -16.96
N CYS A 87 -1.15 20.77 -15.63
CA CYS A 87 -2.08 19.92 -14.88
C CYS A 87 -3.54 20.17 -15.26
N LEU A 88 -3.91 21.44 -15.50
CA LEU A 88 -5.24 21.79 -15.99
C LEU A 88 -5.52 21.22 -17.39
N SER A 89 -4.57 21.29 -18.32
CA SER A 89 -4.74 20.76 -19.69
C SER A 89 -4.85 19.23 -19.73
N LEU A 90 -4.18 18.54 -18.80
CA LEU A 90 -4.33 17.08 -18.61
C LEU A 90 -5.63 16.69 -17.91
N SER A 91 -6.38 17.66 -17.39
CA SER A 91 -7.69 17.52 -16.77
C SER A 91 -7.75 16.50 -15.61
N HIS A 92 -8.95 16.14 -15.21
CA HIS A 92 -9.27 15.14 -14.19
C HIS A 92 -10.42 14.23 -14.68
N PRO A 93 -10.72 13.10 -14.01
CA PRO A 93 -11.67 12.11 -14.52
C PRO A 93 -13.03 12.72 -14.87
N ARG A 94 -13.52 12.47 -16.09
CA ARG A 94 -14.69 13.16 -16.68
C ARG A 94 -15.98 13.01 -15.88
N LEU A 95 -16.26 11.80 -15.38
CA LEU A 95 -17.48 11.54 -14.61
C LEU A 95 -17.37 12.18 -13.22
N LEU A 96 -16.18 12.09 -12.62
CA LEU A 96 -15.89 12.77 -11.36
C LEU A 96 -16.05 14.28 -11.51
N CYS A 97 -15.57 14.88 -12.61
CA CYS A 97 -15.77 16.29 -12.92
C CYS A 97 -17.24 16.70 -12.87
N HIS A 98 -18.12 15.94 -13.52
CA HIS A 98 -19.54 16.24 -13.52
C HIS A 98 -20.17 16.08 -12.12
N ALA A 99 -19.82 15.01 -11.42
CA ALA A 99 -20.41 14.67 -10.12
C ALA A 99 -19.88 15.49 -8.94
N LEU A 100 -18.67 16.07 -9.05
CA LEU A 100 -17.95 16.64 -7.90
C LEU A 100 -18.73 17.72 -7.13
N PRO A 101 -19.42 18.68 -7.78
CA PRO A 101 -20.19 19.68 -7.05
C PRO A 101 -21.28 19.03 -6.18
N SER A 102 -22.02 18.08 -6.74
CA SER A 102 -23.09 17.35 -6.05
C SER A 102 -22.57 16.43 -4.96
N LEU A 103 -21.41 15.79 -5.16
CA LEU A 103 -20.77 14.94 -4.15
C LEU A 103 -20.32 15.72 -2.91
N ILE A 104 -19.86 16.96 -3.09
CA ILE A 104 -19.41 17.80 -1.96
C ILE A 104 -20.58 18.36 -1.16
N SER A 105 -21.67 18.75 -1.84
CA SER A 105 -22.85 19.32 -1.18
C SER A 105 -23.84 18.27 -0.68
N GLY A 106 -23.81 17.07 -1.26
CA GLY A 106 -24.79 16.01 -1.01
C GLY A 106 -24.43 15.13 0.18
N ASN A 107 -25.46 14.55 0.80
CA ASN A 107 -25.28 13.45 1.74
C ASN A 107 -25.28 12.14 0.95
N VAL A 108 -24.10 11.54 0.79
CA VAL A 108 -23.92 10.28 0.06
C VAL A 108 -23.36 9.20 0.98
N THR A 109 -23.74 7.95 0.71
CA THR A 109 -23.11 6.80 1.38
C THR A 109 -21.82 6.45 0.67
N SER A 110 -20.79 6.11 1.45
CA SER A 110 -19.47 5.70 0.94
C SER A 110 -18.89 6.63 -0.14
N PRO A 111 -18.65 7.93 0.17
CA PRO A 111 -18.14 8.90 -0.79
C PRO A 111 -16.85 8.42 -1.48
N ASP A 112 -15.96 7.74 -0.76
CA ASP A 112 -14.70 7.25 -1.31
C ASP A 112 -14.90 6.13 -2.35
N ASP A 113 -15.96 5.33 -2.24
CA ASP A 113 -16.32 4.31 -3.23
C ASP A 113 -16.90 4.96 -4.49
N LEU A 114 -17.78 5.95 -4.32
CA LEU A 114 -18.34 6.71 -5.45
C LEU A 114 -17.25 7.45 -6.22
N VAL A 115 -16.32 8.10 -5.53
CA VAL A 115 -15.20 8.82 -6.15
C VAL A 115 -14.31 7.86 -6.93
N PHE A 116 -13.95 6.73 -6.34
CA PHE A 116 -13.19 5.69 -7.03
C PHE A 116 -13.93 5.19 -8.29
N LEU A 117 -15.22 4.87 -8.17
CA LEU A 117 -16.02 4.35 -9.28
C LEU A 117 -16.14 5.36 -10.42
N LEU A 118 -16.43 6.62 -10.13
CA LEU A 118 -16.49 7.70 -11.13
C LEU A 118 -15.14 7.87 -11.83
N ALA A 119 -14.04 7.71 -11.11
CA ALA A 119 -12.71 7.78 -11.68
C ALA A 119 -12.38 6.53 -12.54
N ALA A 120 -12.71 5.33 -12.06
CA ALA A 120 -12.51 4.06 -12.76
C ALA A 120 -13.34 3.97 -14.06
N TYR A 121 -14.62 4.36 -14.02
CA TYR A 121 -15.48 4.42 -15.21
C TYR A 121 -15.10 5.55 -16.20
N SER A 122 -14.23 6.47 -15.80
CA SER A 122 -13.64 7.47 -16.69
C SER A 122 -12.38 6.98 -17.41
N LEU A 123 -11.86 5.78 -17.07
CA LEU A 123 -10.67 5.22 -17.71
C LEU A 123 -10.93 4.84 -19.17
N PRO A 124 -9.90 4.89 -20.04
CA PRO A 124 -9.94 4.25 -21.35
C PRO A 124 -10.25 2.75 -21.21
N ALA A 125 -10.85 2.16 -22.26
CA ALA A 125 -11.29 0.75 -22.22
C ALA A 125 -10.15 -0.23 -21.88
N THR A 126 -8.95 -0.02 -22.43
CA THR A 126 -7.76 -0.85 -22.16
C THR A 126 -7.34 -0.76 -20.69
N SER A 127 -7.30 0.46 -20.14
CA SER A 127 -6.99 0.69 -18.73
C SER A 127 -8.05 0.09 -17.80
N LEU A 128 -9.34 0.22 -18.13
CA LEU A 128 -10.41 -0.39 -17.35
C LEU A 128 -10.29 -1.93 -17.34
N LEU A 129 -10.00 -2.55 -18.49
CA LEU A 129 -9.76 -3.99 -18.57
C LEU A 129 -8.53 -4.42 -17.75
N GLN A 130 -7.47 -3.62 -17.75
CA GLN A 130 -6.29 -3.88 -16.92
C GLN A 130 -6.65 -3.87 -15.43
N LEU A 131 -7.41 -2.87 -14.96
CA LEU A 131 -7.91 -2.80 -13.58
C LEU A 131 -8.79 -4.02 -13.25
N LEU A 132 -9.74 -4.35 -14.11
CA LEU A 132 -10.64 -5.50 -13.91
C LEU A 132 -9.89 -6.85 -13.89
N SER A 133 -8.71 -6.93 -14.51
CA SER A 133 -7.85 -8.12 -14.49
C SER A 133 -7.08 -8.34 -13.18
N LEU A 134 -7.09 -7.36 -12.26
CA LEU A 134 -6.42 -7.47 -10.96
C LEU A 134 -7.10 -8.52 -10.08
N HIS A 135 -6.36 -9.06 -9.11
CA HIS A 135 -6.90 -10.08 -8.22
C HIS A 135 -7.86 -9.44 -7.20
N SER A 136 -8.87 -10.18 -6.76
CA SER A 136 -9.68 -9.80 -5.60
C SER A 136 -10.39 -11.00 -5.01
N ASN A 137 -10.37 -11.13 -3.69
CA ASN A 137 -11.15 -12.14 -2.96
C ASN A 137 -12.31 -11.55 -2.17
N SER A 138 -12.46 -10.21 -2.18
CA SER A 138 -13.54 -9.53 -1.47
C SER A 138 -14.88 -9.77 -2.16
N ARG A 139 -15.89 -10.09 -1.36
CA ARG A 139 -17.30 -10.12 -1.74
C ARG A 139 -18.05 -9.10 -0.91
N PHE A 140 -19.01 -8.43 -1.53
CA PHE A 140 -19.88 -7.46 -0.88
C PHE A 140 -21.32 -7.96 -0.96
N PRO A 141 -22.17 -7.64 0.03
CA PRO A 141 -23.59 -7.96 -0.05
C PRO A 141 -24.24 -7.29 -1.27
N ASP A 142 -25.08 -8.02 -1.99
CA ASP A 142 -25.74 -7.54 -3.21
C ASP A 142 -26.53 -6.25 -2.97
N GLU A 143 -27.22 -6.15 -1.83
CA GLU A 143 -27.97 -4.96 -1.44
C GLU A 143 -27.08 -3.71 -1.33
N SER A 144 -25.89 -3.85 -0.73
CA SER A 144 -24.94 -2.74 -0.60
C SER A 144 -24.42 -2.27 -1.97
N ILE A 145 -24.16 -3.21 -2.88
CA ILE A 145 -23.74 -2.90 -4.25
C ILE A 145 -24.88 -2.25 -5.03
N GLN A 146 -26.11 -2.73 -4.87
CA GLN A 146 -27.29 -2.17 -5.54
C GLN A 146 -27.53 -0.71 -5.12
N ILE A 147 -27.47 -0.41 -3.82
CA ILE A 147 -27.58 0.95 -3.30
C ILE A 147 -26.48 1.84 -3.88
N LEU A 148 -25.23 1.37 -3.83
CA LEU A 148 -24.08 2.11 -4.35
C LEU A 148 -24.18 2.36 -5.86
N HIS A 149 -24.58 1.37 -6.65
CA HIS A 149 -24.74 1.48 -8.09
C HIS A 149 -25.89 2.42 -8.46
N SER A 150 -27.00 2.38 -7.73
CA SER A 150 -28.13 3.31 -7.90
C SER A 150 -27.70 4.77 -7.63
N GLN A 151 -26.98 5.02 -6.53
CA GLN A 151 -26.41 6.33 -6.25
C GLN A 151 -25.41 6.77 -7.31
N LEU A 152 -24.51 5.88 -7.75
CA LEU A 152 -23.57 6.18 -8.83
C LEU A 152 -24.31 6.58 -10.10
N SER A 153 -25.39 5.87 -10.46
CA SER A 153 -26.20 6.18 -11.64
C SER A 153 -26.85 7.56 -11.58
N SER A 154 -27.21 8.07 -10.39
CA SER A 154 -27.80 9.40 -10.26
C SER A 154 -26.81 10.54 -10.55
N PHE A 155 -25.50 10.25 -10.49
CA PHE A 155 -24.43 11.19 -10.83
C PHE A 155 -24.00 11.13 -12.30
N ILE A 156 -24.48 10.16 -13.08
CA ILE A 156 -24.07 9.97 -14.47
C ILE A 156 -25.23 10.31 -15.39
N PRO A 157 -25.15 11.41 -16.16
CA PRO A 157 -26.23 11.77 -17.07
C PRO A 157 -26.28 10.77 -18.25
N PRO A 158 -27.45 10.57 -18.91
CA PRO A 158 -27.65 9.52 -19.91
C PRO A 158 -26.61 9.51 -21.04
N GLN A 159 -26.14 10.68 -21.46
CA GLN A 159 -25.13 10.86 -22.52
C GLN A 159 -23.69 10.52 -22.10
N MET A 160 -23.44 10.28 -20.80
CA MET A 160 -22.11 9.98 -20.26
C MET A 160 -22.00 8.55 -19.72
N VAL A 161 -23.05 7.74 -19.86
CA VAL A 161 -23.08 6.35 -19.37
C VAL A 161 -21.99 5.52 -20.05
N PRO A 162 -21.05 4.93 -19.30
CA PRO A 162 -20.04 4.02 -19.86
C PRO A 162 -20.66 2.76 -20.47
N LEU A 163 -20.03 2.21 -21.51
CA LEU A 163 -20.50 0.97 -22.17
C LEU A 163 -20.61 -0.22 -21.20
N ASN A 164 -19.69 -0.35 -20.25
CA ASN A 164 -19.65 -1.45 -19.27
C ASN A 164 -20.32 -1.08 -17.94
N PHE A 165 -21.25 -0.12 -17.94
CA PHE A 165 -21.90 0.34 -16.72
C PHE A 165 -22.96 -0.67 -16.25
N SER A 166 -22.61 -1.48 -15.25
CA SER A 166 -23.49 -2.50 -14.68
C SER A 166 -23.21 -2.72 -13.19
N GLN A 167 -24.16 -3.32 -12.46
CA GLN A 167 -23.97 -3.70 -11.05
C GLN A 167 -22.82 -4.70 -10.89
N GLU A 168 -22.68 -5.64 -11.82
CA GLU A 168 -21.58 -6.61 -11.85
C GLU A 168 -20.21 -5.92 -11.99
N THR A 169 -20.08 -4.98 -12.93
CA THR A 169 -18.84 -4.21 -13.10
C THR A 169 -18.57 -3.36 -11.87
N THR A 170 -19.59 -2.72 -11.29
CA THR A 170 -19.45 -1.95 -10.04
C THR A 170 -18.97 -2.84 -8.88
N SER A 171 -19.53 -4.03 -8.71
CA SER A 171 -19.10 -5.01 -7.70
C SER A 171 -17.63 -5.39 -7.90
N SER A 172 -17.26 -5.76 -9.14
CA SER A 172 -15.89 -6.14 -9.48
C SER A 172 -14.90 -5.01 -9.18
N LEU A 173 -15.21 -3.77 -9.59
CA LEU A 173 -14.38 -2.59 -9.36
C LEU A 173 -14.15 -2.34 -7.87
N ILE A 174 -15.20 -2.40 -7.03
CA ILE A 174 -15.06 -2.20 -5.58
C ILE A 174 -14.25 -3.32 -4.93
N SER A 175 -14.40 -4.56 -5.37
CA SER A 175 -13.53 -5.66 -4.93
C SER A 175 -12.07 -5.46 -5.32
N LYS A 176 -11.79 -4.91 -6.52
CA LYS A 176 -10.42 -4.59 -6.94
C LYS A 176 -9.85 -3.42 -6.12
N LYS A 177 -10.62 -2.36 -5.90
CA LYS A 177 -10.25 -1.23 -5.02
C LYS A 177 -9.78 -1.73 -3.67
N LYS A 178 -10.60 -2.53 -2.99
CA LYS A 178 -10.33 -2.99 -1.62
C LYS A 178 -9.02 -3.76 -1.49
N THR A 179 -8.62 -4.50 -2.53
CA THR A 179 -7.46 -5.41 -2.49
C THR A 179 -6.20 -4.85 -3.13
N ASN A 180 -6.31 -3.81 -3.97
CA ASN A 180 -5.19 -3.31 -4.77
C ASN A 180 -4.95 -1.80 -4.64
N SER A 181 -5.78 -1.05 -3.88
CA SER A 181 -5.54 0.37 -3.63
C SER A 181 -4.35 0.57 -2.69
N LEU A 182 -3.35 1.32 -3.16
CA LEU A 182 -2.20 1.75 -2.38
C LEU A 182 -2.37 3.21 -1.96
N SER A 183 -2.22 3.47 -0.66
CA SER A 183 -2.28 4.81 -0.07
C SER A 183 -1.08 5.66 -0.49
N LEU A 184 -1.28 6.89 -0.95
CA LEU A 184 -0.20 7.88 -1.05
C LEU A 184 0.03 8.49 0.32
N ILE A 185 1.11 8.09 0.99
CA ILE A 185 1.42 8.51 2.35
C ILE A 185 2.07 9.89 2.30
N THR A 186 1.56 10.83 3.11
CA THR A 186 2.22 12.13 3.29
C THR A 186 3.15 12.03 4.50
N PRO A 187 4.43 12.48 4.41
CA PRO A 187 5.33 12.48 5.55
C PRO A 187 4.74 13.23 6.74
N MET A 188 4.89 12.67 7.95
CA MET A 188 4.26 13.16 9.18
C MET A 188 4.68 14.60 9.55
N GLU A 189 5.80 15.10 9.03
CA GLU A 189 6.35 16.42 9.37
C GLU A 189 5.66 17.61 8.69
N THR A 190 4.77 17.37 7.72
CA THR A 190 4.05 18.49 7.13
C THR A 190 3.07 19.07 8.14
N LYS A 191 2.98 20.42 8.22
CA LYS A 191 2.09 21.21 9.11
C LYS A 191 0.59 20.84 9.06
N PHE A 192 0.23 19.84 8.26
CA PHE A 192 -1.08 19.23 8.08
C PHE A 192 -1.52 18.37 9.26
N ASP A 193 -0.60 17.72 9.98
CA ASP A 193 -0.98 16.79 11.06
C ASP A 193 -1.72 17.51 12.21
N ARG A 194 -1.42 18.80 12.42
CA ARG A 194 -2.12 19.68 13.38
C ARG A 194 -3.60 19.94 13.04
N ARG A 195 -4.09 19.52 11.86
CA ARG A 195 -5.51 19.59 11.46
C ARG A 195 -6.23 18.24 11.51
N GLY A 196 -5.62 17.19 12.08
CA GLY A 196 -6.20 15.84 12.13
C GLY A 196 -6.11 15.08 10.80
N LEU A 197 -5.09 15.37 10.00
CA LEU A 197 -4.83 14.79 8.67
C LEU A 197 -3.79 13.65 8.71
N SER A 198 -3.67 12.96 9.85
CA SER A 198 -2.99 11.66 9.91
C SER A 198 -3.73 10.66 9.03
N GLY A 199 -3.34 10.56 7.77
CA GLY A 199 -4.01 9.71 6.79
C GLY A 199 -3.48 9.87 5.37
N SER A 200 -3.78 8.87 4.53
CA SER A 200 -3.46 8.85 3.11
C SER A 200 -4.00 10.10 2.42
N ARG A 201 -3.24 10.73 1.52
CA ARG A 201 -3.69 11.89 0.71
C ARG A 201 -4.61 11.48 -0.44
N ALA A 202 -4.29 10.34 -1.02
CA ALA A 202 -4.95 9.75 -2.15
C ALA A 202 -4.74 8.24 -2.08
N TYR A 203 -5.44 7.53 -2.94
CA TYR A 203 -5.19 6.13 -3.22
C TYR A 203 -4.92 5.98 -4.71
N GLY A 204 -4.01 5.07 -5.05
CA GLY A 204 -3.69 4.72 -6.43
C GLY A 204 -3.84 3.22 -6.68
N ILE A 205 -4.18 2.88 -7.92
CA ILE A 205 -4.12 1.51 -8.45
C ILE A 205 -2.89 1.41 -9.33
N TYR A 206 -1.97 0.53 -8.96
CA TYR A 206 -0.66 0.35 -9.57
C TYR A 206 -0.58 -1.09 -10.09
N PRO A 207 -0.83 -1.33 -11.39
CA PRO A 207 -1.03 -2.67 -11.92
C PRO A 207 0.13 -3.66 -11.69
N TRP A 208 1.39 -3.21 -11.81
CA TRP A 208 2.56 -4.03 -11.52
C TRP A 208 2.78 -4.19 -10.02
N ALA A 209 2.67 -3.12 -9.24
CA ALA A 209 2.80 -3.20 -7.79
C ALA A 209 1.73 -4.11 -7.16
N SER A 210 0.54 -4.22 -7.78
CA SER A 210 -0.53 -5.14 -7.38
C SER A 210 -0.18 -6.63 -7.55
N MET A 211 0.93 -6.94 -8.24
CA MET A 211 1.48 -8.30 -8.38
C MET A 211 2.61 -8.60 -7.39
N ILE A 212 3.04 -7.63 -6.58
CA ILE A 212 4.03 -7.82 -5.52
C ILE A 212 3.31 -8.41 -4.31
N ASN A 213 3.54 -9.69 -4.03
CA ASN A 213 2.85 -10.39 -2.95
C ASN A 213 3.33 -9.95 -1.56
N HIS A 214 2.57 -10.39 -0.55
CA HIS A 214 2.91 -10.16 0.85
C HIS A 214 4.04 -11.06 1.35
N ASP A 215 4.94 -10.52 2.14
CA ASP A 215 5.70 -11.24 3.16
C ASP A 215 5.76 -10.44 4.48
N CYS A 216 5.80 -11.12 5.63
CA CYS A 216 5.97 -10.44 6.92
C CYS A 216 7.43 -10.02 7.16
N LEU A 217 8.37 -10.62 6.41
CA LEU A 217 9.73 -10.12 6.19
C LEU A 217 9.87 -9.75 4.71
N PRO A 218 9.40 -8.56 4.31
CA PRO A 218 9.53 -8.14 2.93
C PRO A 218 11.00 -7.97 2.54
N ASN A 219 11.29 -8.04 1.23
CA ASN A 219 12.62 -7.75 0.71
C ASN A 219 12.69 -6.40 -0.04
N VAL A 220 11.54 -5.74 -0.22
CA VAL A 220 11.44 -4.39 -0.77
C VAL A 220 10.49 -3.52 0.05
N CYS A 221 10.71 -2.21 0.05
CA CYS A 221 9.77 -1.21 0.58
C CYS A 221 9.43 -0.15 -0.47
N ARG A 222 8.28 0.50 -0.24
CA ARG A 222 7.71 1.52 -1.13
C ARG A 222 7.98 2.92 -0.61
N PHE A 223 8.36 3.82 -1.51
CA PHE A 223 8.50 5.26 -1.30
C PHE A 223 7.59 6.00 -2.28
N ASP A 224 6.92 7.05 -1.79
CA ASP A 224 5.98 7.86 -2.58
C ASP A 224 6.52 9.25 -2.93
N TYR A 225 7.44 9.79 -2.12
CA TYR A 225 8.07 11.11 -2.31
C TYR A 225 7.08 12.23 -2.68
N VAL A 226 5.94 12.24 -2.00
CA VAL A 226 4.89 13.21 -2.27
C VAL A 226 5.38 14.62 -1.94
N ASP A 227 5.09 15.56 -2.83
CA ASP A 227 5.52 16.96 -2.89
C ASP A 227 6.99 17.21 -3.23
N ASP A 228 7.73 16.18 -3.62
CA ASP A 228 9.07 16.33 -4.20
C ASP A 228 8.99 16.97 -5.59
N ARG A 229 9.43 18.23 -5.67
CA ARG A 229 9.34 19.05 -6.89
C ARG A 229 10.41 18.70 -7.92
N ASP A 230 11.44 17.96 -7.53
CA ASP A 230 12.52 17.54 -8.43
C ASP A 230 12.10 16.29 -9.25
N ARG A 231 10.97 15.66 -8.91
CA ARG A 231 10.42 14.52 -9.64
C ARG A 231 9.39 14.93 -10.67
N GLU A 232 9.38 14.19 -11.78
CA GLU A 232 8.41 14.38 -12.85
C GLU A 232 6.96 14.08 -12.40
N ASN A 233 6.78 13.01 -11.63
CA ASN A 233 5.46 12.50 -11.23
C ASN A 233 5.36 12.35 -9.71
N ASN A 234 4.43 13.11 -9.12
CA ASN A 234 4.18 13.14 -7.68
C ASN A 234 3.36 11.95 -7.13
N THR A 235 2.88 11.09 -8.01
CA THR A 235 2.04 9.94 -7.65
C THR A 235 2.70 8.62 -7.98
N ASP A 236 3.96 8.62 -8.40
CA ASP A 236 4.67 7.38 -8.70
C ASP A 236 4.96 6.60 -7.41
N ALA A 237 4.80 5.29 -7.48
CA ALA A 237 5.24 4.39 -6.41
C ALA A 237 6.62 3.83 -6.77
N ILE A 238 7.57 3.97 -5.85
CA ILE A 238 8.96 3.56 -6.04
C ILE A 238 9.28 2.45 -5.05
N PHE A 239 9.74 1.30 -5.53
CA PHE A 239 10.09 0.17 -4.70
C PHE A 239 11.61 -0.03 -4.69
N ARG A 240 12.21 -0.08 -3.49
CA ARG A 240 13.65 -0.31 -3.30
C ARG A 240 13.90 -1.58 -2.50
N ALA A 241 14.99 -2.27 -2.82
CA ALA A 241 15.41 -3.46 -2.07
C ALA A 241 16.09 -3.08 -0.75
N PHE A 242 15.77 -3.80 0.33
CA PHE A 242 16.45 -3.65 1.61
C PHE A 242 17.89 -4.15 1.56
N HIS A 243 18.03 -5.35 0.99
CA HIS A 243 19.26 -6.12 0.93
C HIS A 243 19.38 -6.77 -0.46
N GLN A 244 20.45 -7.53 -0.66
CA GLN A 244 20.65 -8.26 -1.91
C GLN A 244 19.52 -9.29 -2.13
N ILE A 245 18.97 -9.35 -3.35
CA ILE A 245 17.95 -10.32 -3.76
C ILE A 245 18.50 -11.16 -4.91
N LYS A 246 18.51 -12.48 -4.76
CA LYS A 246 19.01 -13.42 -5.78
C LYS A 246 18.06 -13.49 -6.97
N GLU A 247 18.59 -13.82 -8.14
CA GLU A 247 17.77 -14.13 -9.31
C GLU A 247 16.76 -15.25 -8.99
N GLY A 248 15.52 -15.10 -9.45
CA GLY A 248 14.44 -16.04 -9.21
C GLY A 248 13.74 -15.88 -7.85
N SER A 249 14.28 -15.11 -6.91
CA SER A 249 13.61 -14.80 -5.65
C SER A 249 12.36 -13.94 -5.88
N GLU A 250 11.30 -14.18 -5.11
CA GLU A 250 10.08 -13.38 -5.18
C GLU A 250 10.30 -12.00 -4.59
N ILE A 251 9.72 -10.99 -5.22
CA ILE A 251 9.67 -9.64 -4.67
C ILE A 251 8.43 -9.53 -3.80
N CYS A 252 8.61 -9.10 -2.56
CA CYS A 252 7.56 -9.04 -1.55
C CYS A 252 7.59 -7.72 -0.78
N ILE A 253 6.41 -7.16 -0.54
CA ILE A 253 6.16 -6.05 0.41
C ILE A 253 5.36 -6.56 1.62
N SER A 254 5.32 -5.78 2.70
CA SER A 254 4.35 -6.06 3.78
C SER A 254 3.03 -5.33 3.51
N TYR A 255 1.91 -6.05 3.51
CA TYR A 255 0.57 -5.49 3.37
C TYR A 255 0.00 -4.98 4.70
N VAL A 256 0.63 -5.35 5.80
CA VAL A 256 0.23 -5.03 7.18
C VAL A 256 1.42 -4.43 7.93
N GLY A 257 1.17 -3.69 9.01
CA GLY A 257 2.26 -3.18 9.85
C GLY A 257 3.13 -4.32 10.38
N VAL A 258 4.44 -4.27 10.12
CA VAL A 258 5.35 -5.37 10.45
C VAL A 258 5.56 -5.54 11.96
N ARG A 259 5.37 -4.49 12.77
CA ARG A 259 5.41 -4.56 14.25
C ARG A 259 4.18 -5.26 14.86
N ARG A 260 3.15 -5.58 14.07
CA ARG A 260 1.95 -6.26 14.58
C ARG A 260 2.25 -7.71 14.98
N LEU A 261 1.58 -8.17 16.03
CA LEU A 261 1.62 -9.56 16.51
C LEU A 261 1.14 -10.55 15.45
N TYR A 262 1.64 -11.78 15.51
CA TYR A 262 1.28 -12.87 14.60
C TYR A 262 -0.23 -12.99 14.37
N ARG A 263 -1.00 -13.03 15.48
CA ARG A 263 -2.45 -13.20 15.45
C ARG A 263 -3.14 -12.08 14.67
N ASP A 264 -2.72 -10.84 14.87
CA ASP A 264 -3.33 -9.68 14.21
C ASP A 264 -2.93 -9.57 12.74
N ARG A 265 -1.68 -9.90 12.40
CA ARG A 265 -1.27 -10.01 10.98
C ARG A 265 -2.12 -11.05 10.26
N GLN A 266 -2.22 -12.27 10.79
CA GLN A 266 -3.02 -13.33 10.17
C GLN A 266 -4.50 -12.96 10.06
N ARG A 267 -5.08 -12.33 11.09
CA ARG A 267 -6.47 -11.84 11.07
C ARG A 267 -6.68 -10.80 9.97
N SER A 268 -5.83 -9.77 9.90
CA SER A 268 -5.92 -8.72 8.87
C SER A 268 -5.75 -9.29 7.46
N LEU A 269 -4.76 -10.15 7.24
CA LEU A 269 -4.53 -10.76 5.93
C LEU A 269 -5.71 -11.63 5.48
N MET A 270 -6.31 -12.39 6.39
CA MET A 270 -7.51 -13.16 6.09
C MET A 270 -8.71 -12.26 5.80
N LYS A 271 -8.94 -11.24 6.63
CA LYS A 271 -10.09 -10.33 6.48
C LYS A 271 -10.03 -9.49 5.20
N ASP A 272 -8.86 -8.95 4.88
CA ASP A 272 -8.72 -7.92 3.84
C ASP A 272 -8.29 -8.53 2.50
N TYR A 273 -7.51 -9.62 2.51
CA TYR A 273 -6.94 -10.24 1.31
C TYR A 273 -7.36 -11.71 1.11
N GLY A 274 -7.94 -12.36 2.12
CA GLY A 274 -8.48 -13.72 2.02
C GLY A 274 -7.42 -14.82 1.99
N PHE A 275 -6.26 -14.64 2.64
CA PHE A 275 -5.23 -15.68 2.74
C PHE A 275 -4.56 -15.73 4.12
N LYS A 276 -3.95 -16.88 4.44
CA LYS A 276 -3.11 -17.10 5.63
C LYS A 276 -1.64 -17.00 5.21
N CYS A 277 -0.85 -16.14 5.84
CA CYS A 277 0.57 -16.01 5.53
C CYS A 277 1.35 -17.22 6.06
N LYS A 278 2.27 -17.74 5.25
CA LYS A 278 3.14 -18.89 5.57
C LYS A 278 4.63 -18.54 5.40
N CYS A 279 5.00 -17.26 5.51
CA CYS A 279 6.41 -16.85 5.51
C CYS A 279 7.15 -17.42 6.72
N ASP A 280 8.48 -17.36 6.71
CA ASP A 280 9.30 -17.96 7.76
C ASP A 280 9.01 -17.38 9.14
N ARG A 281 8.76 -16.05 9.21
CA ARG A 281 8.25 -15.41 10.43
C ARG A 281 6.96 -16.01 10.94
N CYS A 282 5.98 -16.19 10.06
CA CYS A 282 4.71 -16.78 10.47
C CYS A 282 4.86 -18.25 10.87
N LYS A 283 5.76 -19.03 10.25
CA LYS A 283 6.03 -20.42 10.63
C LYS A 283 6.60 -20.51 12.04
N ILE A 284 7.51 -19.61 12.37
CA ILE A 284 8.15 -19.58 13.69
C ILE A 284 7.15 -19.09 14.73
N GLU A 285 6.60 -17.89 14.56
CA GLU A 285 5.72 -17.28 15.56
C GLU A 285 4.45 -18.11 15.81
N SER A 286 4.07 -18.98 14.87
CA SER A 286 2.97 -19.93 15.07
C SER A 286 3.27 -20.99 16.14
N LYS A 287 4.55 -21.32 16.37
CA LYS A 287 5.02 -22.29 17.37
C LYS A 287 5.17 -21.68 18.76
N TRP A 288 5.40 -20.37 18.87
CA TRP A 288 5.51 -19.68 20.17
C TRP A 288 4.26 -19.87 21.04
N LYS A 289 3.09 -20.06 20.41
CA LYS A 289 1.83 -20.38 21.10
C LYS A 289 1.74 -21.78 21.68
N GLU A 290 2.62 -22.70 21.29
CA GLU A 290 2.69 -24.05 21.85
C GLU A 290 3.53 -24.07 23.13
N SER A 291 4.43 -23.08 23.30
CA SER A 291 5.24 -22.88 24.50
C SER A 291 4.50 -22.09 25.58
N GLN A 292 3.80 -21.00 25.20
CA GLN A 292 3.04 -20.20 26.17
C GLN A 292 1.86 -20.96 26.80
N ARG A 293 1.18 -21.83 26.05
CA ARG A 293 0.14 -22.69 26.63
C ARG A 293 0.69 -23.74 27.59
N LYS A 294 1.90 -24.26 27.34
CA LYS A 294 2.54 -25.20 28.25
C LYS A 294 3.01 -24.54 29.54
N LEU A 295 3.49 -23.30 29.45
CA LEU A 295 3.87 -22.51 30.62
C LEU A 295 2.64 -22.09 31.44
N GLU A 296 1.55 -21.68 30.79
CA GLU A 296 0.26 -21.41 31.47
C GLU A 296 -0.30 -22.68 32.14
N ASP A 297 -0.21 -23.85 31.49
CA ASP A 297 -0.65 -25.14 32.05
C ASP A 297 0.28 -25.64 33.20
N GLU A 298 1.59 -25.34 33.16
CA GLU A 298 2.57 -25.69 34.21
C GLU A 298 2.49 -24.71 35.41
N GLU A 299 2.22 -23.42 35.17
CA GLU A 299 1.96 -22.42 36.21
C GLU A 299 0.60 -22.64 36.90
N GLU A 300 -0.43 -23.14 36.19
CA GLU A 300 -1.70 -23.55 36.82
C GLU A 300 -1.55 -24.82 37.69
N GLU A 301 -0.59 -25.71 37.39
CA GLU A 301 -0.25 -26.86 38.26
C GLU A 301 0.56 -26.43 39.51
N GLU A 302 1.40 -25.40 39.42
CA GLU A 302 2.13 -24.85 40.57
C GLU A 302 1.31 -23.83 41.41
N ALA A 303 0.37 -23.10 40.80
CA ALA A 303 -0.52 -22.14 41.48
C ALA A 303 -1.74 -22.78 42.17
N GLY A 304 -1.83 -24.11 42.14
CA GLY A 304 -2.79 -24.89 42.93
C GLY A 304 -2.51 -24.88 44.44
N GLU A 305 -1.38 -24.33 44.88
CA GLU A 305 -1.05 -24.12 46.28
C GLU A 305 -0.72 -22.64 46.55
N GLU A 306 -1.66 -21.98 47.23
CA GLU A 306 -1.61 -20.65 47.85
C GLU A 306 -2.25 -19.46 47.10
N ASN A 307 -3.03 -18.72 47.87
CA ASN A 307 -4.13 -17.85 47.46
C ASN A 307 -3.74 -16.36 47.63
N GLU A 308 -4.52 -15.53 46.94
CA GLU A 308 -4.83 -14.11 47.22
C GLU A 308 -3.95 -12.95 46.68
N GLU A 309 -4.63 -12.19 45.81
CA GLU A 309 -4.60 -10.73 45.63
C GLU A 309 -3.30 -10.04 45.20
N ARG A 310 -3.28 -9.61 43.93
CA ARG A 310 -2.81 -8.27 43.54
C ARG A 310 -3.34 -7.84 42.17
N VAL A 311 -3.74 -6.57 42.13
CA VAL A 311 -4.17 -5.78 40.96
C VAL A 311 -2.95 -5.47 40.09
N ALA A 312 -3.07 -5.56 38.75
CA ALA A 312 -2.05 -5.04 37.83
C ALA A 312 -2.69 -4.27 36.66
N GLU A 313 -2.22 -3.04 36.50
CA GLU A 313 -2.43 -2.17 35.35
C GLU A 313 -1.74 -2.80 34.13
N GLY A 314 -2.46 -2.94 33.02
CA GLY A 314 -1.94 -3.56 31.80
C GLY A 314 -1.04 -2.60 31.03
N GLU A 315 0.23 -2.53 31.41
CA GLU A 315 1.32 -2.18 30.49
C GLU A 315 1.67 -3.44 29.69
N GLY A 316 1.77 -3.32 28.37
CA GLY A 316 2.13 -4.46 27.52
C GLY A 316 3.57 -4.86 27.81
N GLU A 317 3.76 -5.98 28.49
CA GLU A 317 5.09 -6.52 28.78
C GLU A 317 5.82 -6.82 27.47
N GLU A 318 6.98 -6.19 27.33
CA GLU A 318 8.03 -6.57 26.40
C GLU A 318 8.50 -7.97 26.79
N LEU A 319 8.27 -8.94 25.91
CA LEU A 319 8.85 -10.26 26.05
C LEU A 319 10.35 -10.15 25.74
N ASP A 320 11.15 -10.08 26.79
CA ASP A 320 12.56 -10.46 26.78
C ASP A 320 12.63 -11.94 26.34
N SER A 321 13.08 -12.17 25.11
CA SER A 321 13.54 -13.47 24.69
C SER A 321 15.03 -13.36 24.38
N ASP A 322 15.85 -13.81 25.32
CA ASP A 322 17.29 -14.10 25.19
C ASP A 322 17.55 -15.24 24.19
N ASP A 323 17.00 -15.14 22.97
CA ASP A 323 17.30 -16.04 21.86
C ASP A 323 17.99 -15.22 20.76
N GLU A 324 19.33 -15.14 20.84
CA GLU A 324 20.24 -14.57 19.84
C GLU A 324 20.20 -15.29 18.46
N ASP A 325 19.20 -16.14 18.19
CA ASP A 325 19.11 -17.00 17.00
C ASP A 325 17.88 -16.70 16.13
N PHE A 326 17.54 -15.42 15.90
CA PHE A 326 16.39 -15.05 15.06
C PHE A 326 16.68 -14.11 13.88
N PRO A 327 16.54 -14.57 12.61
CA PRO A 327 16.62 -13.73 11.41
C PRO A 327 15.61 -12.56 11.35
N HIS A 328 14.64 -12.51 12.27
CA HIS A 328 13.66 -11.43 12.35
C HIS A 328 14.13 -10.26 13.20
N ALA A 329 14.82 -10.50 14.33
CA ALA A 329 15.31 -9.45 15.21
C ALA A 329 16.22 -8.48 14.44
N TYR A 330 17.17 -9.05 13.71
CA TYR A 330 18.03 -8.30 12.79
C TYR A 330 17.26 -7.47 11.75
N PHE A 331 16.17 -8.01 11.19
CA PHE A 331 15.34 -7.24 10.24
C PHE A 331 14.70 -6.02 10.92
N TYR A 332 14.24 -6.16 12.16
CA TYR A 332 13.66 -5.06 12.92
C TYR A 332 14.70 -4.02 13.31
N GLU A 333 15.85 -4.45 13.80
CA GLU A 333 16.92 -3.54 14.22
C GLU A 333 17.49 -2.75 13.05
N ARG A 334 17.69 -3.39 11.89
CA ARG A 334 18.33 -2.76 10.74
C ARG A 334 17.36 -2.02 9.82
N TYR A 335 16.19 -2.59 9.55
CA TYR A 335 15.29 -2.12 8.48
C TYR A 335 14.01 -1.46 8.98
N MET A 336 13.88 -1.16 10.27
CA MET A 336 12.73 -0.44 10.81
C MET A 336 13.11 0.87 11.48
N CYS A 337 12.40 1.92 11.08
CA CYS A 337 12.48 3.22 11.74
C CYS A 337 11.57 3.24 12.98
N ASP A 338 11.89 4.09 13.94
CA ASP A 338 11.09 4.34 15.14
C ASP A 338 9.68 4.84 14.82
N CYS A 339 9.51 5.59 13.72
CA CYS A 339 8.18 6.01 13.25
C CYS A 339 7.33 4.84 12.70
N GLY A 340 7.88 3.62 12.65
CA GLY A 340 7.20 2.42 12.13
C GLY A 340 7.29 2.23 10.62
N GLY A 341 7.96 3.12 9.89
CA GLY A 341 8.32 2.95 8.48
C GLY A 341 9.48 1.98 8.28
N HIS A 342 9.70 1.54 7.04
CA HIS A 342 10.86 0.70 6.72
C HIS A 342 12.04 1.56 6.27
N LEU A 343 13.25 1.18 6.64
CA LEU A 343 14.51 1.78 6.19
C LEU A 343 15.05 0.99 5.00
N ALA A 344 15.50 1.67 3.95
CA ALA A 344 16.25 1.04 2.85
C ALA A 344 17.44 1.92 2.43
N PRO A 345 18.51 1.32 1.89
CA PRO A 345 19.66 2.11 1.44
C PRO A 345 19.26 3.11 0.36
N LEU A 346 19.95 4.24 0.31
CA LEU A 346 19.83 5.16 -0.83
C LEU A 346 20.19 4.44 -2.15
N PRO A 347 19.62 4.86 -3.29
CA PRO A 347 19.92 4.23 -4.57
C PRO A 347 21.42 4.31 -4.86
N PRO A 348 22.04 3.22 -5.36
CA PRO A 348 23.48 3.20 -5.61
C PRO A 348 23.86 4.24 -6.68
N SER A 349 24.84 5.10 -6.36
CA SER A 349 25.30 6.19 -7.24
C SER A 349 26.46 5.78 -8.17
N ASP A 350 27.31 4.84 -7.74
CA ASP A 350 28.48 4.33 -8.47
C ASP A 350 28.60 2.79 -8.45
N GLY A 351 27.52 2.12 -8.04
CA GLY A 351 27.48 0.66 -7.89
C GLY A 351 27.93 0.14 -6.52
N SER A 352 28.42 1.02 -5.64
CA SER A 352 28.58 0.75 -4.20
C SER A 352 27.23 0.81 -3.47
N VAL A 353 27.15 0.11 -2.33
CA VAL A 353 25.98 0.17 -1.45
C VAL A 353 26.11 1.41 -0.57
N SER A 354 25.07 2.22 -0.54
CA SER A 354 24.99 3.37 0.36
C SER A 354 25.01 2.91 1.81
N ASP A 355 25.86 3.52 2.62
CA ASP A 355 25.81 3.45 4.08
C ASP A 355 24.66 4.31 4.65
N MET A 356 24.09 5.22 3.86
CA MET A 356 22.89 5.96 4.26
C MET A 356 21.62 5.16 3.96
N MET A 357 20.71 5.13 4.95
CA MET A 357 19.38 4.53 4.91
C MET A 357 18.33 5.62 4.98
N GLU A 358 17.24 5.44 4.23
CA GLU A 358 16.11 6.38 4.23
C GLU A 358 14.83 5.68 4.67
N CYS A 359 14.06 6.35 5.54
CA CYS A 359 12.78 5.86 6.01
C CYS A 359 11.66 6.09 4.99
N SER A 360 10.91 5.04 4.69
CA SER A 360 9.77 5.05 3.77
C SER A 360 8.53 5.79 4.28
N CYS A 361 8.53 6.26 5.52
CA CYS A 361 7.38 6.91 6.16
C CYS A 361 7.68 8.38 6.50
N CYS A 362 8.69 8.66 7.33
CA CYS A 362 9.07 10.03 7.69
C CYS A 362 10.03 10.70 6.70
N GLY A 363 10.76 9.92 5.88
CA GLY A 363 11.79 10.46 4.98
C GLY A 363 13.12 10.74 5.66
N ASP A 364 13.27 10.42 6.95
CA ASP A 364 14.54 10.59 7.66
C ASP A 364 15.65 9.76 7.01
N VAL A 365 16.83 10.37 6.89
CA VAL A 365 18.02 9.74 6.33
C VAL A 365 19.09 9.67 7.43
N GLY A 366 19.62 8.47 7.67
CA GLY A 366 20.62 8.20 8.70
C GLY A 366 21.68 7.20 8.24
N ILE A 367 22.81 7.16 8.95
CA ILE A 367 23.88 6.19 8.68
C ILE A 367 23.43 4.80 9.20
N ASP A 368 23.69 3.77 8.41
CA ASP A 368 23.52 2.37 8.77
C ASP A 368 24.62 1.96 9.76
N THR A 369 24.32 2.05 11.05
CA THR A 369 25.23 1.69 12.12
C THR A 369 25.46 0.18 12.23
N SER A 370 24.73 -0.65 11.49
CA SER A 370 24.95 -2.11 11.47
C SER A 370 26.04 -2.55 10.50
N ILE A 371 26.60 -1.64 9.69
CA ILE A 371 27.73 -1.91 8.78
C ILE A 371 29.09 -1.85 9.53
N SER A 372 29.13 -1.38 10.78
CA SER A 372 30.36 -1.35 11.57
C SER A 372 30.78 -2.70 12.18
N GLU A 373 30.03 -3.78 11.94
CA GLU A 373 30.38 -5.12 12.38
C GLU A 373 30.77 -6.02 11.18
N ASP A 374 31.91 -6.68 11.32
CA ASP A 374 32.70 -7.35 10.28
C ASP A 374 31.88 -8.27 9.34
N PRO A 375 31.99 -8.14 8.00
CA PRO A 375 31.27 -8.99 7.04
C PRO A 375 31.62 -10.48 7.10
N ASN A 376 32.59 -10.88 7.93
CA ASN A 376 33.04 -12.27 8.07
C ASN A 376 32.30 -13.06 9.18
N ASN A 377 31.27 -12.51 9.80
CA ASN A 377 30.59 -13.15 10.94
C ASN A 377 29.13 -13.57 10.66
N PHE A 378 28.85 -14.15 9.48
CA PHE A 378 27.58 -14.85 9.18
C PHE A 378 27.80 -16.11 8.32
#